data_AF-A0A9P7PXW6-F1
#
_entry.id   AF-A0A9P7PXW6-F1
#
_cell.length_a   1.000
_cell.length_b   1.000
_cell.length_c   1.000
_cell.angle_alpha   90.00
_cell.angle_beta   90.00
_cell.angle_gamma   90.00
#
_symmetry.space_group_name_H-M   'P 1'
#
loop_
_entity.id
_entity.type
_entity.pdbx_description
1 polymer ?
#
loop_
_entity_poly.entity_id
_entity_poly.type
_entity_poly.pdbx_seq_one_letter_code
_entity_poly.pdbx_strand_id
1 'polypeptide(L)'
;MSVANAPGRPSVEATGFDVGIGPSSRHSFSHSRSTSIDVDDLKEHLLEGDDDAPDSQDEQGSEHASEDEFLMDPMHSDDEDDHNEGGSSIEMETGSRRSTRKRRKNEDSPYPEVRAAVRNYDEHLPCNTIRAWTIGLLLVVLGASMNTLFSLRQPSISIGPLVAQIIAWPMGHAWTRLMPNRTFRTFGLRWNLNPGPFNIKEHSIIGVMASVSFSVAYSTDIILAQRIFYKQNFGLLFQLLLTISTQSLGYGIAGTMRRFLVYPASMIWPANLVVVTMMNAMHDMSEVRDPSVLGGNMPRYRWFALVTAGSFIYYFIPGFLAQFLSVFAFATWLAPQNAVVNQLFGGTTGLSLLPITFDWTQIAGYVGSPLIPPWHAIANTLIGVVAFYVVGCTVLHFSGAWYSEFLPMSDSSTYDNTGASYNTSRVLNADFTLNEEAYKKYSPLFISTTFAMSYGLSFAAIASLIVYTFLHNRKQIWRQYRNSSTEKEDIHMKLMKKYKEAPDWWYMGLFGLV
;
A
#
# COMPACT_ATOMS: atom_id res chain seq x y z
N MET A 1 29.22 -47.65 37.63
CA MET A 1 28.65 -46.96 38.81
C MET A 1 28.89 -45.47 38.58
N SER A 2 27.88 -44.72 38.11
CA SER A 2 26.95 -43.91 38.92
C SER A 2 27.67 -42.68 39.51
N VAL A 3 27.28 -41.40 39.40
CA VAL A 3 26.08 -40.69 38.93
C VAL A 3 26.45 -39.17 38.92
N ALA A 4 25.77 -38.38 38.06
CA ALA A 4 25.43 -36.94 38.10
C ALA A 4 26.43 -35.85 38.56
N ASN A 5 26.56 -34.78 37.76
CA ASN A 5 25.98 -33.45 38.08
C ASN A 5 26.12 -32.45 36.92
N ALA A 6 25.06 -31.69 36.70
CA ALA A 6 25.00 -30.38 36.03
C ALA A 6 24.17 -29.44 36.95
N PRO A 7 24.02 -28.13 36.72
CA PRO A 7 24.66 -27.21 35.76
C PRO A 7 25.14 -25.87 36.40
N GLY A 8 25.81 -25.02 35.63
CA GLY A 8 26.10 -23.62 36.00
C GLY A 8 25.72 -22.64 34.89
N ARG A 9 24.81 -21.70 35.18
CA ARG A 9 24.56 -20.46 34.42
C ARG A 9 25.50 -19.36 34.93
N PRO A 10 26.02 -18.43 34.11
CA PRO A 10 26.56 -17.16 34.61
C PRO A 10 25.54 -16.02 34.51
N SER A 11 25.57 -15.20 35.56
CA SER A 11 24.74 -14.04 35.89
C SER A 11 25.19 -12.73 35.22
N VAL A 12 24.24 -11.80 35.15
CA VAL A 12 24.32 -10.40 34.72
C VAL A 12 25.04 -9.52 35.76
N GLU A 13 25.84 -8.55 35.32
CA GLU A 13 26.26 -7.39 36.12
C GLU A 13 25.65 -6.11 35.55
N ALA A 14 24.91 -5.39 36.39
CA ALA A 14 24.39 -4.04 36.17
C ALA A 14 25.04 -3.11 37.18
N THR A 15 25.58 -1.98 36.73
CA THR A 15 26.04 -0.88 37.59
C THR A 15 25.09 0.29 37.44
N GLY A 16 24.49 0.69 38.57
CA GLY A 16 23.49 1.75 38.66
C GLY A 16 24.09 3.14 38.86
N PHE A 17 23.22 4.15 38.77
CA PHE A 17 23.39 5.45 39.42
C PHE A 17 22.01 6.06 39.71
N ASP A 18 21.70 6.21 41.01
CA ASP A 18 20.59 6.97 41.60
C ASP A 18 21.11 8.34 42.07
N VAL A 19 20.36 9.43 41.82
CA VAL A 19 20.13 10.64 42.67
C VAL A 19 18.98 11.43 41.97
N GLY A 20 17.93 12.02 42.53
CA GLY A 20 17.45 12.35 43.88
C GLY A 20 16.25 13.33 43.74
N ILE A 21 15.42 13.46 44.78
CA ILE A 21 14.03 14.00 44.78
C ILE A 21 13.93 15.50 45.18
N GLY A 22 13.00 16.23 44.54
CA GLY A 22 12.09 17.26 45.14
C GLY A 22 12.37 18.76 44.89
N PRO A 23 11.46 19.69 45.29
CA PRO A 23 10.06 19.86 44.83
C PRO A 23 9.70 21.34 44.47
N SER A 24 8.57 21.61 43.79
CA SER A 24 7.62 22.71 44.15
C SER A 24 6.51 22.96 43.11
N SER A 25 5.33 23.20 43.66
CA SER A 25 4.08 23.69 43.07
C SER A 25 4.19 25.08 42.42
N ARG A 26 3.34 25.38 41.41
CA ARG A 26 2.53 26.63 41.32
C ARG A 26 1.59 26.69 40.09
N HIS A 27 0.32 26.98 40.41
CA HIS A 27 -0.69 27.80 39.73
C HIS A 27 -1.10 27.60 38.25
N SER A 28 -2.33 27.10 38.14
CA SER A 28 -3.44 27.52 37.29
C SER A 28 -3.37 28.90 36.61
N PHE A 29 -3.66 28.94 35.31
CA PHE A 29 -4.44 30.03 34.68
C PHE A 29 -5.34 29.47 33.57
N SER A 30 -6.64 29.65 33.79
CA SER A 30 -7.75 29.46 32.86
C SER A 30 -7.81 30.63 31.87
N HIS A 31 -8.03 30.34 30.59
CA HIS A 31 -8.68 31.29 29.69
C HIS A 31 -9.78 30.60 28.88
N SER A 32 -11.01 30.97 29.23
CA SER A 32 -12.26 30.70 28.57
C SER A 32 -12.32 31.33 27.17
N ARG A 33 -12.83 30.59 26.18
CA ARG A 33 -13.55 31.19 25.05
C ARG A 33 -14.73 30.30 24.68
N SER A 34 -15.90 30.91 24.80
CA SER A 34 -17.25 30.41 24.62
C SER A 34 -17.65 30.34 23.15
N THR A 35 -18.24 29.22 22.72
CA THR A 35 -19.30 29.15 21.70
C THR A 35 -20.09 27.88 21.97
N SER A 36 -21.26 28.06 22.60
CA SER A 36 -22.29 27.04 22.84
C SER A 36 -23.03 26.74 21.53
N ILE A 37 -23.16 25.46 21.20
CA ILE A 37 -24.17 24.93 20.27
C ILE A 37 -25.05 24.03 21.12
N ASP A 38 -26.31 24.41 21.29
CA ASP A 38 -27.33 23.69 22.06
C ASP A 38 -27.70 22.37 21.38
N VAL A 39 -27.81 21.31 22.17
CA VAL A 39 -27.98 19.90 21.73
C VAL A 39 -29.41 19.40 22.00
N ASP A 40 -30.37 20.29 22.26
CA ASP A 40 -31.72 19.91 22.69
C ASP A 40 -32.81 20.00 21.59
N ASP A 41 -32.47 20.43 20.36
CA ASP A 41 -33.44 20.59 19.26
C ASP A 41 -33.58 19.37 18.32
N LEU A 42 -32.95 18.23 18.65
CA LEU A 42 -32.87 17.05 17.78
C LEU A 42 -33.70 15.85 18.27
N LYS A 43 -34.62 16.06 19.23
CA LYS A 43 -35.39 14.97 19.86
C LYS A 43 -36.91 15.04 19.73
N GLU A 44 -37.47 16.00 19.00
CA GLU A 44 -38.93 16.24 19.04
C GLU A 44 -39.70 15.94 17.74
N HIS A 45 -39.16 15.15 16.81
CA HIS A 45 -39.89 14.78 15.58
C HIS A 45 -39.94 13.28 15.25
N LEU A 46 -39.85 12.39 16.24
CA LEU A 46 -39.94 10.93 16.03
C LEU A 46 -41.04 10.23 16.85
N LEU A 47 -42.17 10.89 17.11
CA LEU A 47 -43.33 10.24 17.73
C LEU A 47 -44.65 10.82 17.21
N GLU A 48 -45.17 10.23 16.14
CA GLU A 48 -46.61 10.06 15.92
C GLU A 48 -46.80 9.03 14.80
N GLY A 49 -47.53 7.95 15.12
CA GLY A 49 -47.74 6.80 14.26
C GLY A 49 -48.96 6.93 13.36
N ASP A 50 -49.07 6.00 12.42
CA ASP A 50 -50.37 5.52 11.95
C ASP A 50 -50.26 4.05 11.54
N ASP A 51 -51.28 3.30 11.95
CA ASP A 51 -51.51 1.88 11.74
C ASP A 51 -51.92 1.57 10.28
N ASP A 52 -51.35 0.54 9.68
CA ASP A 52 -52.08 -0.50 8.92
C ASP A 52 -51.10 -1.53 8.31
N ALA A 53 -51.25 -2.81 8.68
CA ALA A 53 -50.56 -3.96 8.11
C ALA A 53 -51.40 -4.61 6.98
N PRO A 54 -50.82 -5.47 6.11
CA PRO A 54 -50.64 -6.86 6.54
C PRO A 54 -49.33 -7.55 6.10
N ASP A 55 -48.84 -8.38 7.03
CA ASP A 55 -48.04 -9.62 6.95
C ASP A 55 -47.33 -10.00 5.63
N SER A 56 -45.99 -10.10 5.74
CA SER A 56 -45.26 -11.32 5.35
C SER A 56 -43.96 -11.45 6.15
N GLN A 57 -43.78 -12.63 6.73
CA GLN A 57 -42.72 -13.04 7.65
C GLN A 57 -41.35 -13.24 6.97
N ASP A 58 -40.31 -13.19 7.81
CA ASP A 58 -38.97 -13.80 7.68
C ASP A 58 -37.89 -13.09 6.84
N GLU A 59 -36.98 -12.37 7.52
CA GLU A 59 -35.54 -12.66 7.60
C GLU A 59 -34.80 -11.52 8.33
N GLN A 60 -34.63 -11.64 9.65
CA GLN A 60 -33.68 -10.82 10.40
C GLN A 60 -32.30 -11.46 10.32
N GLY A 61 -31.41 -10.89 9.51
CA GLY A 61 -30.02 -11.33 9.45
C GLY A 61 -29.17 -10.78 8.30
N SER A 62 -29.17 -9.48 8.01
CA SER A 62 -28.17 -8.94 7.06
C SER A 62 -27.91 -7.42 7.09
N GLU A 63 -28.21 -6.68 8.16
CA GLU A 63 -28.12 -5.21 8.12
C GLU A 63 -26.68 -4.65 8.03
N HIS A 64 -25.65 -5.42 8.39
CA HIS A 64 -24.25 -4.96 8.30
C HIS A 64 -23.56 -5.25 6.97
N ALA A 65 -24.14 -6.10 6.10
CA ALA A 65 -23.58 -6.36 4.77
C ALA A 65 -24.14 -5.37 3.72
N SER A 66 -25.30 -4.77 3.98
CA SER A 66 -25.93 -3.80 3.08
C SER A 66 -25.21 -2.46 3.08
N GLU A 67 -24.65 -1.97 4.19
CA GLU A 67 -24.02 -0.64 4.25
C GLU A 67 -22.76 -0.52 3.37
N ASP A 68 -21.97 -1.59 3.25
CA ASP A 68 -20.78 -1.63 2.39
C ASP A 68 -21.14 -1.73 0.90
N GLU A 69 -22.26 -2.39 0.57
CA GLU A 69 -22.83 -2.42 -0.79
C GLU A 69 -23.50 -1.07 -1.13
N PHE A 70 -24.06 -0.39 -0.13
CA PHE A 70 -24.73 0.93 -0.20
C PHE A 70 -23.76 2.08 -0.51
N LEU A 71 -22.51 2.00 -0.03
CA LEU A 71 -21.47 3.00 -0.31
C LEU A 71 -20.81 2.82 -1.70
N MET A 72 -21.00 1.66 -2.34
CA MET A 72 -20.31 1.27 -3.57
C MET A 72 -21.20 1.24 -4.82
N ASP A 73 -22.51 1.48 -4.71
CA ASP A 73 -23.41 1.51 -5.87
C ASP A 73 -23.44 2.90 -6.54
N PRO A 74 -22.89 3.07 -7.76
CA PRO A 74 -22.93 4.34 -8.49
C PRO A 74 -24.34 4.72 -8.99
N MET A 75 -25.37 3.92 -8.71
CA MET A 75 -26.75 4.13 -9.16
C MET A 75 -27.76 4.40 -8.04
N HIS A 76 -27.36 4.56 -6.78
CA HIS A 76 -28.26 5.19 -5.82
C HIS A 76 -28.34 6.68 -6.16
N SER A 77 -29.26 7.02 -7.06
CA SER A 77 -29.85 8.33 -7.10
C SER A 77 -30.49 8.57 -5.74
N ASP A 78 -30.16 9.70 -5.10
CA ASP A 78 -30.94 10.36 -4.05
C ASP A 78 -32.36 10.75 -4.57
N ASP A 79 -33.05 9.86 -5.27
CA ASP A 79 -34.36 10.10 -5.89
C ASP A 79 -35.50 9.48 -5.05
N GLU A 80 -35.23 8.95 -3.86
CA GLU A 80 -36.26 8.61 -2.87
C GLU A 80 -36.34 9.70 -1.80
N ASP A 81 -37.08 10.76 -2.14
CA ASP A 81 -37.97 11.53 -1.27
C ASP A 81 -38.37 12.82 -2.00
N ASP A 82 -39.40 12.77 -2.83
CA ASP A 82 -40.17 13.96 -3.22
C ASP A 82 -41.55 13.55 -3.77
N HIS A 83 -42.29 12.79 -2.96
CA HIS A 83 -43.76 12.82 -3.03
C HIS A 83 -44.23 13.94 -2.10
N ASN A 84 -44.56 15.13 -2.61
CA ASN A 84 -45.96 15.60 -2.62
C ASN A 84 -46.14 17.02 -3.21
N GLU A 85 -47.20 17.15 -4.00
CA GLU A 85 -48.14 18.25 -4.23
C GLU A 85 -47.73 19.76 -4.15
N GLY A 86 -47.92 20.43 -5.30
CA GLY A 86 -48.88 21.54 -5.40
C GLY A 86 -48.48 22.92 -4.85
N GLY A 87 -47.94 23.79 -5.70
CA GLY A 87 -47.86 25.23 -5.39
C GLY A 87 -47.12 26.06 -6.43
N SER A 88 -47.86 26.71 -7.32
CA SER A 88 -47.34 27.52 -8.43
C SER A 88 -46.55 28.77 -7.98
N SER A 89 -45.50 29.10 -8.75
CA SER A 89 -44.86 30.43 -8.96
C SER A 89 -43.47 30.73 -8.36
N ILE A 90 -42.71 29.75 -7.85
CA ILE A 90 -41.28 29.92 -7.48
C ILE A 90 -40.38 28.85 -8.14
N GLU A 91 -40.59 28.53 -9.42
CA GLU A 91 -39.91 27.39 -10.08
C GLU A 91 -38.78 27.75 -11.06
N MET A 92 -38.62 29.02 -11.46
CA MET A 92 -37.65 29.36 -12.51
C MET A 92 -36.20 29.52 -12.02
N GLU A 93 -35.96 30.08 -10.84
CA GLU A 93 -34.59 30.24 -10.29
C GLU A 93 -34.06 28.97 -9.61
N THR A 94 -34.93 28.24 -8.91
CA THR A 94 -34.63 26.96 -8.25
C THR A 94 -34.37 25.86 -9.28
N GLY A 95 -35.15 25.80 -10.37
CA GLY A 95 -34.91 24.90 -11.49
C GLY A 95 -33.59 25.14 -12.21
N SER A 96 -33.20 26.41 -12.40
CA SER A 96 -31.92 26.79 -13.01
C SER A 96 -30.71 26.43 -12.12
N ARG A 97 -30.80 26.67 -10.80
CA ARG A 97 -29.78 26.26 -9.83
C ARG A 97 -29.70 24.74 -9.66
N ARG A 98 -30.83 24.03 -9.64
CA ARG A 98 -30.89 22.56 -9.57
C ARG A 98 -30.35 21.93 -10.85
N SER A 99 -30.65 22.50 -12.02
CA SER A 99 -30.10 22.14 -13.33
C SER A 99 -28.59 22.36 -13.41
N THR A 100 -28.08 23.54 -13.00
CA THR A 100 -26.64 23.80 -12.98
C THR A 100 -25.91 22.96 -11.93
N ARG A 101 -26.51 22.68 -10.76
CA ARG A 101 -25.94 21.75 -9.77
C ARG A 101 -25.90 20.32 -10.30
N LYS A 102 -26.96 19.85 -11.00
CA LYS A 102 -27.01 18.53 -11.64
C LYS A 102 -26.04 18.43 -12.82
N ARG A 103 -25.83 19.52 -13.57
CA ARG A 103 -24.82 19.58 -14.65
C ARG A 103 -23.40 19.59 -14.11
N ARG A 104 -23.12 20.35 -13.03
CA ARG A 104 -21.84 20.32 -12.32
C ARG A 104 -21.55 18.96 -11.69
N LYS A 105 -22.53 18.31 -11.05
CA LYS A 105 -22.40 16.93 -10.55
C LYS A 105 -22.12 15.91 -11.68
N ASN A 106 -22.65 16.12 -12.88
CA ASN A 106 -22.39 15.27 -14.05
C ASN A 106 -21.02 15.52 -14.72
N GLU A 107 -20.38 16.66 -14.44
CA GLU A 107 -19.05 17.05 -14.94
C GLU A 107 -17.95 16.78 -13.91
N ASP A 108 -18.26 16.04 -12.84
CA ASP A 108 -17.32 15.73 -11.76
C ASP A 108 -17.40 14.25 -11.39
N SER A 109 -16.35 13.73 -10.75
CA SER A 109 -16.33 12.32 -10.33
C SER A 109 -17.40 12.05 -9.26
N PRO A 110 -18.06 10.89 -9.26
CA PRO A 110 -18.97 10.51 -8.17
C PRO A 110 -18.24 10.42 -6.83
N TYR A 111 -16.96 10.04 -6.84
CA TYR A 111 -16.16 9.80 -5.63
C TYR A 111 -15.51 11.10 -5.11
N PRO A 112 -15.80 11.51 -3.86
CA PRO A 112 -15.25 12.72 -3.26
C PRO A 112 -13.72 12.79 -3.28
N GLU A 113 -13.06 11.65 -3.05
CA GLU A 113 -11.60 11.53 -3.00
C GLU A 113 -10.98 11.79 -4.38
N VAL A 114 -11.64 11.33 -5.44
CA VAL A 114 -11.22 11.55 -6.82
C VAL A 114 -11.41 13.02 -7.19
N ARG A 115 -12.55 13.63 -6.82
CA ARG A 115 -12.79 15.07 -7.05
C ARG A 115 -11.76 15.96 -6.37
N ALA A 116 -11.33 15.59 -5.17
CA ALA A 116 -10.31 16.32 -4.43
C ALA A 116 -8.91 16.16 -5.04
N ALA A 117 -8.63 15.00 -5.65
CA ALA A 117 -7.31 14.64 -6.14
C ALA A 117 -7.08 15.01 -7.61
N VAL A 118 -8.08 14.83 -8.46
CA VAL A 118 -7.97 14.85 -9.92
C VAL A 118 -8.78 16.00 -10.49
N ARG A 119 -8.18 16.78 -11.40
CA ARG A 119 -8.87 17.87 -12.09
C ARG A 119 -9.89 17.31 -13.08
N ASN A 120 -11.03 17.98 -13.19
CA ASN A 120 -12.13 17.61 -14.11
C ASN A 120 -11.98 18.20 -15.54
N TYR A 121 -10.77 18.63 -15.91
CA TYR A 121 -10.46 19.16 -17.24
C TYR A 121 -9.08 18.70 -17.69
N ASP A 122 -8.84 18.71 -19.00
CA ASP A 122 -7.55 18.32 -19.57
C ASP A 122 -7.07 19.27 -20.67
N GLU A 123 -5.78 19.63 -20.60
CA GLU A 123 -5.11 20.55 -21.51
C GLU A 123 -4.27 19.82 -22.57
N HIS A 124 -4.24 20.32 -23.80
CA HIS A 124 -3.46 19.68 -24.87
C HIS A 124 -1.97 20.08 -24.78
N LEU A 125 -1.19 19.28 -24.04
CA LEU A 125 0.25 19.49 -23.80
C LEU A 125 1.09 18.35 -24.42
N PRO A 126 2.33 18.61 -24.86
CA PRO A 126 3.20 17.58 -25.41
C PRO A 126 3.62 16.60 -24.32
N CYS A 127 3.38 15.31 -24.53
CA CYS A 127 3.68 14.24 -23.57
C CYS A 127 4.89 13.40 -24.00
N ASN A 128 4.94 12.98 -25.27
CA ASN A 128 5.98 12.12 -25.81
C ASN A 128 7.21 12.95 -26.25
N THR A 129 8.10 13.27 -25.31
CA THR A 129 9.28 14.12 -25.55
C THR A 129 10.57 13.38 -25.18
N ILE A 130 11.68 13.72 -25.84
CA ILE A 130 13.00 13.14 -25.52
C ILE A 130 13.34 13.41 -24.05
N ARG A 131 13.05 14.62 -23.57
CA ARG A 131 13.23 15.02 -22.17
C ARG A 131 12.55 14.06 -21.20
N ALA A 132 11.29 13.68 -21.46
CA ALA A 132 10.56 12.75 -20.60
C ALA A 132 11.19 11.35 -20.62
N TRP A 133 11.56 10.84 -21.80
CA TRP A 133 12.21 9.53 -21.94
C TRP A 133 13.59 9.48 -21.30
N THR A 134 14.43 10.50 -21.50
CA THR A 134 15.80 10.51 -20.96
C THR A 134 15.80 10.60 -19.44
N ILE A 135 15.00 11.51 -18.86
CA ILE A 135 14.89 11.65 -17.41
C ILE A 135 14.23 10.40 -16.82
N GLY A 136 13.14 9.91 -17.42
CA GLY A 136 12.43 8.72 -16.98
C GLY A 136 13.29 7.47 -16.97
N LEU A 137 13.95 7.15 -18.09
CA LEU A 137 14.84 5.98 -18.18
C LEU A 137 16.03 6.06 -17.23
N LEU A 138 16.62 7.25 -17.06
CA LEU A 138 17.70 7.45 -16.10
C LEU A 138 17.25 7.16 -14.67
N LEU A 139 16.10 7.72 -14.26
CA LEU A 139 15.55 7.49 -12.92
C LEU A 139 15.13 6.03 -12.73
N VAL A 140 14.59 5.37 -13.76
CA VAL A 140 14.27 3.95 -13.76
C VAL A 140 15.52 3.10 -13.47
N VAL A 141 16.60 3.31 -14.21
CA VAL A 141 17.85 2.55 -14.02
C VAL A 141 18.40 2.74 -12.61
N LEU A 142 18.47 3.98 -12.13
CA LEU A 142 18.97 4.29 -10.80
C LEU A 142 18.07 3.72 -9.69
N GLY A 143 16.78 4.00 -9.75
CA GLY A 143 15.82 3.58 -8.73
C GLY A 143 15.64 2.07 -8.64
N ALA A 144 15.50 1.39 -9.77
CA ALA A 144 15.37 -0.07 -9.81
C ALA A 144 16.64 -0.77 -9.27
N SER A 145 17.83 -0.26 -9.64
CA SER A 145 19.10 -0.80 -9.13
C SER A 145 19.24 -0.60 -7.62
N MET A 146 18.88 0.58 -7.10
CA MET A 146 18.91 0.86 -5.66
C MET A 146 17.93 -0.02 -4.89
N ASN A 147 16.69 -0.16 -5.35
CA ASN A 147 15.69 -1.00 -4.68
C ASN A 147 16.05 -2.48 -4.72
N THR A 148 16.67 -2.96 -5.80
CA THR A 148 17.19 -4.34 -5.87
C THR A 148 18.32 -4.58 -4.86
N LEU A 149 19.16 -3.57 -4.60
CA LEU A 149 20.17 -3.66 -3.54
C LEU A 149 19.56 -3.60 -2.14
N PHE A 150 18.57 -2.71 -1.94
CA PHE A 150 17.94 -2.52 -0.64
C PHE A 150 17.01 -3.66 -0.23
N SER A 151 16.48 -4.44 -1.17
CA SER A 151 15.70 -5.64 -0.83
C SER A 151 16.52 -6.74 -0.16
N LEU A 152 17.85 -6.73 -0.33
CA LEU A 152 18.76 -7.66 0.33
C LEU A 152 19.11 -7.24 1.78
N ARG A 153 18.62 -6.09 2.26
CA ARG A 153 18.85 -5.57 3.61
C ARG A 153 17.72 -5.99 4.56
N GLN A 154 18.05 -6.26 5.82
CA GLN A 154 17.08 -6.36 6.92
C GLN A 154 17.29 -5.23 7.95
N PRO A 155 16.26 -4.43 8.29
CA PRO A 155 14.95 -4.35 7.64
C PRO A 155 15.05 -3.83 6.20
N SER A 156 14.11 -4.26 5.35
CA SER A 156 14.05 -3.85 3.94
C SER A 156 13.76 -2.36 3.83
N ILE A 157 14.44 -1.69 2.91
CA ILE A 157 14.16 -0.31 2.54
C ILE A 157 13.69 -0.31 1.09
N SER A 158 12.68 0.50 0.77
CA SER A 158 12.24 0.71 -0.61
C SER A 158 12.09 2.19 -0.90
N ILE A 159 12.61 2.62 -2.05
CA ILE A 159 12.35 3.95 -2.61
C ILE A 159 11.04 3.89 -3.39
N GLY A 160 10.05 4.66 -2.97
CA GLY A 160 8.77 4.77 -3.67
C GLY A 160 8.83 5.69 -4.91
N PRO A 161 7.89 5.57 -5.84
CA PRO A 161 7.85 6.36 -7.07
C PRO A 161 7.65 7.87 -6.84
N LEU A 162 7.10 8.26 -5.69
CA LEU A 162 6.98 9.67 -5.30
C LEU A 162 8.35 10.39 -5.25
N VAL A 163 9.41 9.68 -4.87
CA VAL A 163 10.78 10.23 -4.85
C VAL A 163 11.23 10.56 -6.28
N ALA A 164 10.95 9.68 -7.25
CA ALA A 164 11.25 9.95 -8.65
C ALA A 164 10.48 11.16 -9.18
N GLN A 165 9.22 11.34 -8.76
CA GLN A 165 8.41 12.50 -9.10
C GLN A 165 9.02 13.80 -8.54
N ILE A 166 9.43 13.80 -7.27
CA ILE A 166 10.06 14.96 -6.64
C ILE A 166 11.39 15.32 -7.33
N ILE A 167 12.19 14.32 -7.73
CA ILE A 167 13.48 14.53 -8.42
C ILE A 167 13.29 14.93 -9.90
N ALA A 168 12.27 14.39 -10.57
CA ALA A 168 11.96 14.70 -11.96
C ALA A 168 11.58 16.16 -12.16
N TRP A 169 10.93 16.79 -11.16
CA TRP A 169 10.54 18.20 -11.23
C TRP A 169 11.72 19.18 -11.43
N PRO A 170 12.77 19.21 -10.57
CA PRO A 170 13.92 20.07 -10.78
C PRO A 170 14.73 19.66 -12.02
N MET A 171 14.84 18.36 -12.32
CA MET A 171 15.55 17.88 -13.52
C MET A 171 14.87 18.35 -14.82
N GLY A 172 13.54 18.27 -14.91
CA GLY A 172 12.77 18.74 -16.06
C GLY A 172 12.90 20.25 -16.28
N HIS A 173 12.84 21.02 -15.20
CA HIS A 173 13.05 22.46 -15.24
C HIS A 173 14.51 22.84 -15.56
N ALA A 174 15.50 22.08 -15.08
CA ALA A 174 16.90 22.25 -15.45
C ALA A 174 17.13 21.96 -16.93
N TRP A 175 16.59 20.85 -17.45
CA TRP A 175 16.66 20.50 -18.87
C TRP A 175 16.06 21.61 -19.75
N THR A 176 14.92 22.17 -19.34
CA THR A 176 14.29 23.29 -20.05
C THR A 176 15.21 24.50 -20.20
N ARG A 177 16.03 24.79 -19.18
CA ARG A 177 16.96 25.93 -19.18
C ARG A 177 18.28 25.64 -19.88
N LEU A 178 18.77 24.41 -19.78
CA LEU A 178 20.10 24.02 -20.27
C LEU A 178 20.11 23.56 -21.72
N MET A 179 19.06 22.89 -22.19
CA MET A 179 19.06 22.26 -23.51
C MET A 179 18.52 23.19 -24.60
N PRO A 180 19.19 23.24 -25.77
CA PRO A 180 18.76 24.09 -26.87
C PRO A 180 17.46 23.59 -27.50
N ASN A 181 16.57 24.52 -27.85
CA ASN A 181 15.35 24.24 -28.60
C ASN A 181 15.70 23.98 -30.09
N ARG A 182 16.12 22.75 -30.39
CA ARG A 182 16.44 22.29 -31.75
C ARG A 182 15.51 21.16 -32.16
N THR A 183 14.88 21.35 -33.32
CA THR A 183 14.08 20.33 -33.99
C THR A 183 14.96 19.51 -34.92
N PHE A 184 15.01 18.21 -34.71
CA PHE A 184 15.69 17.26 -35.56
C PHE A 184 14.69 16.48 -36.40
N ARG A 185 15.12 16.04 -37.57
CA ARG A 185 14.36 15.16 -38.44
C ARG A 185 15.20 13.93 -38.73
N THR A 186 14.87 12.81 -38.08
CA THR A 186 15.56 11.52 -38.26
C THR A 186 14.56 10.49 -38.73
N PHE A 187 14.88 9.71 -39.76
CA PHE A 187 14.01 8.66 -40.31
C PHE A 187 12.56 9.11 -40.59
N GLY A 188 12.38 10.36 -41.06
CA GLY A 188 11.05 10.92 -41.35
C GLY A 188 10.28 11.47 -40.14
N LEU A 189 10.69 11.15 -38.91
CA LEU A 189 10.10 11.64 -37.67
C LEU A 189 10.70 12.99 -37.27
N ARG A 190 9.85 13.98 -36.98
CA ARG A 190 10.27 15.28 -36.42
C ARG A 190 10.19 15.20 -34.89
N TRP A 191 11.30 15.50 -34.22
CA TRP A 191 11.41 15.43 -32.77
C TRP A 191 12.20 16.65 -32.27
N ASN A 192 11.78 17.19 -31.13
CA ASN A 192 12.36 18.40 -30.55
C ASN A 192 13.05 18.05 -29.22
N LEU A 193 14.28 18.54 -29.04
CA LEU A 193 15.07 18.36 -27.82
C LEU A 193 14.51 19.13 -26.61
N ASN A 194 13.85 20.26 -26.88
CA ASN A 194 13.24 21.10 -25.86
C ASN A 194 11.94 21.73 -26.42
N PRO A 195 10.83 20.99 -26.42
CA PRO A 195 9.57 21.40 -27.04
C PRO A 195 8.84 22.55 -26.31
N GLY A 196 9.34 22.98 -25.15
CA GLY A 196 8.74 24.05 -24.34
C GLY A 196 8.99 23.86 -22.85
N PRO A 197 8.31 24.63 -21.99
CA PRO A 197 8.36 24.46 -20.55
C PRO A 197 8.06 23.03 -20.11
N PHE A 198 8.69 22.58 -19.03
CA PHE A 198 8.41 21.26 -18.45
C PHE A 198 6.96 21.22 -17.96
N ASN A 199 6.18 20.27 -18.47
CA ASN A 199 4.75 20.23 -18.24
C ASN A 199 4.30 19.01 -17.42
N ILE A 200 3.05 19.04 -16.95
CA ILE A 200 2.47 17.98 -16.12
C ILE A 200 2.39 16.62 -16.83
N LYS A 201 2.22 16.57 -18.15
CA LYS A 201 2.12 15.32 -18.91
C LYS A 201 3.46 14.63 -19.09
N GLU A 202 4.52 15.38 -19.40
CA GLU A 202 5.89 14.86 -19.37
C GLU A 202 6.26 14.33 -17.99
N HIS A 203 5.89 15.09 -16.94
CA HIS A 203 6.13 14.67 -15.57
C HIS A 203 5.35 13.39 -15.22
N SER A 204 4.10 13.28 -15.68
CA SER A 204 3.26 12.10 -15.46
C SER A 204 3.85 10.85 -16.13
N ILE A 205 4.40 10.95 -17.35
CA ILE A 205 5.06 9.83 -18.01
C ILE A 205 6.29 9.37 -17.22
N ILE A 206 7.10 10.29 -16.72
CA ILE A 206 8.25 9.95 -15.86
C ILE A 206 7.78 9.23 -14.59
N GLY A 207 6.71 9.74 -13.96
CA GLY A 207 6.11 9.11 -12.78
C GLY A 207 5.61 7.70 -13.04
N VAL A 208 4.95 7.47 -14.18
CA VAL A 208 4.50 6.13 -14.60
C VAL A 208 5.69 5.20 -14.81
N MET A 209 6.73 5.63 -15.54
CA MET A 209 7.95 4.84 -15.75
C MET A 209 8.58 4.41 -14.42
N ALA A 210 8.66 5.33 -13.45
CA ALA A 210 9.19 5.04 -12.12
C ALA A 210 8.29 4.09 -11.31
N SER A 211 6.97 4.30 -11.29
CA SER A 211 6.02 3.45 -10.55
C SER A 211 6.06 1.99 -10.97
N VAL A 212 6.27 1.77 -12.27
CA VAL A 212 6.30 0.47 -12.93
C VAL A 212 7.65 -0.23 -12.69
N SER A 213 8.74 0.54 -12.58
CA SER A 213 10.10 -0.01 -12.56
C SER A 213 10.77 -0.05 -11.20
N PHE A 214 10.28 0.71 -10.21
CA PHE A 214 10.91 0.78 -8.89
C PHE A 214 10.62 -0.46 -8.04
N SER A 215 9.62 -1.27 -8.39
CA SER A 215 9.43 -2.56 -7.74
C SER A 215 10.57 -3.52 -8.10
N VAL A 216 11.02 -4.31 -7.12
CA VAL A 216 11.93 -5.42 -7.38
C VAL A 216 11.19 -6.49 -8.17
N ALA A 217 11.83 -7.02 -9.22
CA ALA A 217 11.22 -8.02 -10.08
C ALA A 217 11.21 -9.39 -9.38
N TYR A 218 10.06 -10.06 -9.29
CA TYR A 218 9.96 -11.40 -8.66
C TYR A 218 10.94 -12.43 -9.24
N SER A 219 11.35 -12.29 -10.50
CA SER A 219 12.38 -13.14 -11.11
C SER A 219 13.72 -13.10 -10.36
N THR A 220 14.04 -12.02 -9.64
CA THR A 220 15.27 -11.92 -8.86
C THR A 220 15.31 -12.93 -7.73
N ASP A 221 14.17 -13.26 -7.12
CA ASP A 221 14.09 -14.26 -6.05
C ASP A 221 14.38 -15.66 -6.58
N ILE A 222 13.88 -15.97 -7.78
CA ILE A 222 14.21 -17.22 -8.49
C ILE A 222 15.71 -17.30 -8.77
N ILE A 223 16.30 -16.21 -9.29
CA ILE A 223 17.72 -16.14 -9.61
C ILE A 223 18.58 -16.26 -8.33
N LEU A 224 18.18 -15.61 -7.24
CA LEU A 224 18.86 -15.67 -5.95
C LEU A 224 18.79 -17.08 -5.36
N ALA A 225 17.60 -17.70 -5.39
CA ALA A 225 17.41 -19.08 -4.99
C ALA A 225 18.34 -20.03 -5.78
N GLN A 226 18.34 -19.90 -7.10
CA GLN A 226 19.19 -20.70 -7.98
C GLN A 226 20.67 -20.53 -7.68
N ARG A 227 21.16 -19.28 -7.52
CA ARG A 227 22.60 -19.02 -7.29
C ARG A 227 23.05 -19.37 -5.88
N ILE A 228 22.29 -19.00 -4.86
CA ILE A 228 22.73 -19.10 -3.46
C ILE A 228 22.39 -20.46 -2.87
N PHE A 229 21.17 -20.94 -3.06
CA PHE A 229 20.70 -22.19 -2.45
C PHE A 229 21.00 -23.40 -3.34
N TYR A 230 20.75 -23.31 -4.65
CA TYR A 230 20.99 -24.42 -5.58
C TYR A 230 22.36 -24.40 -6.26
N LYS A 231 23.16 -23.34 -6.09
CA LYS A 231 24.49 -23.15 -6.71
C LYS A 231 24.50 -23.27 -8.25
N GLN A 232 23.39 -22.91 -8.91
CA GLN A 232 23.23 -22.93 -10.36
C GLN A 232 23.44 -21.53 -10.96
N ASN A 233 24.13 -21.46 -12.11
CA ASN A 233 24.31 -20.22 -12.86
C ASN A 233 24.15 -20.43 -14.36
N PHE A 234 22.96 -20.12 -14.88
CA PHE A 234 22.61 -20.22 -16.31
C PHE A 234 23.09 -19.02 -17.16
N GLY A 235 23.91 -18.14 -16.59
CA GLY A 235 24.46 -16.97 -17.28
C GLY A 235 23.52 -15.77 -17.35
N LEU A 236 24.05 -14.65 -17.86
CA LEU A 236 23.36 -13.35 -17.86
C LEU A 236 22.19 -13.31 -18.83
N LEU A 237 22.31 -13.95 -20.00
CA LEU A 237 21.24 -13.95 -21.00
C LEU A 237 19.98 -14.64 -20.48
N PHE A 238 20.13 -15.78 -19.79
CA PHE A 238 19.02 -16.48 -19.15
C PHE A 238 18.33 -15.59 -18.11
N GLN A 239 19.10 -14.90 -17.27
CA GLN A 239 18.57 -14.01 -16.24
C GLN A 239 17.79 -12.83 -16.82
N LEU A 240 18.28 -12.23 -17.90
CA LEU A 240 17.58 -11.15 -18.61
C LEU A 240 16.30 -11.67 -19.27
N LEU A 241 16.37 -12.80 -19.99
CA LEU A 241 15.20 -13.37 -20.66
C LEU A 241 14.14 -13.79 -19.65
N LEU A 242 14.52 -14.43 -18.55
CA LEU A 242 13.60 -14.81 -17.46
C LEU A 242 12.92 -13.57 -16.86
N THR A 243 13.66 -12.48 -16.66
CA THR A 243 13.09 -11.24 -16.11
C THR A 243 12.18 -10.55 -17.10
N ILE A 244 12.54 -10.51 -18.38
CA ILE A 244 11.72 -9.89 -19.43
C ILE A 244 10.43 -10.70 -19.65
N SER A 245 10.50 -12.04 -19.68
CA SER A 245 9.32 -12.89 -19.90
C SER A 245 8.33 -12.78 -18.74
N THR A 246 8.81 -12.90 -17.49
CA THR A 246 7.95 -12.78 -16.30
C THR A 246 7.26 -11.42 -16.21
N GLN A 247 7.96 -10.33 -16.55
CA GLN A 247 7.36 -8.99 -16.57
C GLN A 247 6.39 -8.79 -17.74
N SER A 248 6.72 -9.31 -18.93
CA SER A 248 5.85 -9.19 -20.12
C SER A 248 4.50 -9.86 -19.92
N LEU A 249 4.45 -10.97 -19.17
CA LEU A 249 3.21 -11.67 -18.82
C LEU A 249 2.23 -10.74 -18.09
N GLY A 250 2.74 -10.04 -17.07
CA GLY A 250 1.95 -9.10 -16.26
C GLY A 250 1.37 -7.96 -17.11
N TYR A 251 2.19 -7.31 -17.93
CA TYR A 251 1.71 -6.22 -18.80
C TYR A 251 0.75 -6.69 -19.89
N GLY A 252 0.95 -7.91 -20.42
CA GLY A 252 0.04 -8.50 -21.40
C GLY A 252 -1.36 -8.74 -20.83
N ILE A 253 -1.44 -9.33 -19.64
CA ILE A 253 -2.71 -9.57 -18.94
C ILE A 253 -3.35 -8.25 -18.51
N ALA A 254 -2.60 -7.34 -17.88
CA ALA A 254 -3.13 -6.06 -17.44
C ALA A 254 -3.68 -5.21 -18.60
N GLY A 255 -2.97 -5.22 -19.74
CA GLY A 255 -3.38 -4.51 -20.94
C GLY A 255 -4.65 -5.05 -21.58
N THR A 256 -4.81 -6.37 -21.65
CA THR A 256 -6.05 -7.00 -22.16
C THR A 256 -7.23 -6.81 -21.21
N MET A 257 -6.98 -6.73 -19.90
CA MET A 257 -8.01 -6.54 -18.88
C MET A 257 -8.34 -5.07 -18.58
N ARG A 258 -7.67 -4.10 -19.20
CA ARG A 258 -7.87 -2.66 -18.92
C ARG A 258 -9.32 -2.19 -19.10
N ARG A 259 -10.07 -2.79 -20.02
CA ARG A 259 -11.49 -2.48 -20.25
C ARG A 259 -12.34 -2.77 -19.02
N PHE A 260 -11.95 -3.75 -18.22
CA PHE A 260 -12.65 -4.16 -17.00
C PHE A 260 -12.07 -3.51 -15.75
N LEU A 261 -10.75 -3.28 -15.71
CA LEU A 261 -10.04 -2.83 -14.52
C LEU A 261 -9.76 -1.32 -14.46
N VAL A 262 -9.84 -0.60 -15.59
CA VAL A 262 -9.46 0.82 -15.68
C VAL A 262 -10.61 1.70 -16.15
N TYR A 263 -11.42 1.24 -17.11
CA TYR A 263 -12.46 2.08 -17.72
C TYR A 263 -13.65 2.37 -16.79
N PRO A 264 -14.11 1.43 -15.93
CA PRO A 264 -15.20 1.71 -14.99
C PRO A 264 -14.80 2.75 -13.93
N ALA A 265 -15.70 3.70 -13.66
CA ALA A 265 -15.48 4.79 -12.69
C ALA A 265 -15.22 4.28 -11.27
N SER A 266 -15.77 3.12 -10.93
CA SER A 266 -15.68 2.50 -9.61
C SER A 266 -14.31 1.91 -9.28
N MET A 267 -13.43 1.76 -10.28
CA MET A 267 -12.12 1.15 -10.11
C MET A 267 -11.09 2.19 -9.65
N ILE A 268 -11.15 2.53 -8.37
CA ILE A 268 -10.23 3.50 -7.74
C ILE A 268 -9.08 2.76 -7.08
N TRP A 269 -7.86 3.25 -7.30
CA TRP A 269 -6.67 2.81 -6.57
C TRP A 269 -6.11 3.95 -5.71
N PRO A 270 -6.29 3.92 -4.38
CA PRO A 270 -5.92 5.04 -3.49
C PRO A 270 -4.48 5.53 -3.65
N ALA A 271 -3.53 4.62 -3.90
CA ALA A 271 -2.12 5.00 -4.09
C ALA A 271 -1.91 5.94 -5.30
N ASN A 272 -2.73 5.83 -6.35
CA ASN A 272 -2.63 6.71 -7.52
C ASN A 272 -3.10 8.12 -7.19
N LEU A 273 -4.07 8.29 -6.28
CA LEU A 273 -4.57 9.61 -5.86
C LEU A 273 -3.46 10.42 -5.16
N VAL A 274 -2.60 9.77 -4.39
CA VAL A 274 -1.43 10.41 -3.74
C VAL A 274 -0.42 10.91 -4.78
N VAL A 275 -0.17 10.13 -5.83
CA VAL A 275 0.73 10.51 -6.94
C VAL A 275 0.16 11.72 -7.71
N VAL A 276 -1.15 11.70 -8.01
CA VAL A 276 -1.82 12.77 -8.75
C VAL A 276 -1.93 14.06 -7.93
N THR A 277 -2.30 13.98 -6.65
CA THR A 277 -2.35 15.14 -5.75
C THR A 277 -0.98 15.82 -5.61
N MET A 278 0.08 15.02 -5.42
CA MET A 278 1.45 15.53 -5.40
C MET A 278 1.85 16.18 -6.74
N MET A 279 1.42 15.60 -7.86
CA MET A 279 1.68 16.15 -9.19
C MET A 279 1.02 17.51 -9.38
N ASN A 280 -0.26 17.60 -9.02
CA ASN A 280 -1.05 18.81 -9.09
C ASN A 280 -0.43 19.87 -8.17
N ALA A 281 -0.09 19.51 -6.93
CA ALA A 281 0.54 20.44 -5.98
C ALA A 281 1.87 21.02 -6.48
N MET A 282 2.66 20.25 -7.24
CA MET A 282 3.93 20.71 -7.81
C MET A 282 3.81 21.58 -9.07
N HIS A 283 2.68 21.50 -9.76
CA HIS A 283 2.40 22.29 -10.97
C HIS A 283 1.34 23.36 -10.74
N ASP A 284 0.74 23.42 -9.56
CA ASP A 284 -0.21 24.47 -9.19
C ASP A 284 0.52 25.78 -8.90
N MET A 285 0.13 26.83 -9.61
CA MET A 285 0.65 28.18 -9.42
C MET A 285 -0.12 28.94 -8.33
N SER A 286 -1.25 28.39 -7.86
CA SER A 286 -2.11 29.00 -6.87
C SER A 286 -1.79 28.50 -5.45
N GLU A 287 -0.95 29.24 -4.72
CA GLU A 287 -0.76 29.01 -3.28
C GLU A 287 -1.95 29.61 -2.52
N VAL A 288 -3.02 28.84 -2.33
CA VAL A 288 -4.00 29.15 -1.29
C VAL A 288 -3.32 28.86 0.05
N ARG A 289 -2.97 29.93 0.78
CA ARG A 289 -2.33 29.86 2.10
C ARG A 289 -3.41 29.88 3.16
N ASP A 290 -3.42 28.85 4.00
CA ASP A 290 -4.34 28.77 5.12
C ASP A 290 -3.57 29.05 6.42
N PRO A 291 -3.73 30.24 7.04
CA PRO A 291 -3.02 30.59 8.26
C PRO A 291 -3.49 29.79 9.50
N SER A 292 -4.58 29.04 9.40
CA SER A 292 -5.11 28.23 10.51
C SER A 292 -4.32 26.95 10.77
N VAL A 293 -3.52 26.49 9.79
CA VAL A 293 -2.75 25.25 9.86
C VAL A 293 -1.32 25.52 10.33
N LEU A 294 -0.75 24.61 11.13
CA LEU A 294 0.65 24.69 11.57
C LEU A 294 1.58 24.72 10.35
N GLY A 295 2.32 25.82 10.18
CA GLY A 295 3.18 26.05 9.01
C GLY A 295 2.46 26.65 7.79
N GLY A 296 1.16 26.94 7.86
CA GLY A 296 0.32 27.40 6.74
C GLY A 296 0.64 28.79 6.18
N ASN A 297 1.42 29.60 6.91
CA ASN A 297 1.98 30.86 6.41
C ASN A 297 3.25 30.68 5.56
N MET A 298 3.84 29.47 5.53
CA MET A 298 5.09 29.18 4.83
C MET A 298 4.81 28.67 3.40
N PRO A 299 5.64 29.03 2.40
CA PRO A 299 5.57 28.42 1.07
C PRO A 299 5.70 26.89 1.15
N ARG A 300 4.91 26.17 0.35
CA ARG A 300 4.80 24.69 0.41
C ARG A 300 6.16 24.00 0.30
N TYR A 301 7.01 24.46 -0.63
CA TYR A 301 8.35 23.91 -0.84
C TYR A 301 9.32 24.16 0.31
N ARG A 302 9.19 25.31 1.01
CA ARG A 302 10.03 25.60 2.18
C ARG A 302 9.63 24.71 3.35
N TRP A 303 8.33 24.53 3.56
CA TRP A 303 7.80 23.60 4.55
C TRP A 303 8.26 22.17 4.27
N PHE A 304 8.11 21.71 3.02
CA PHE A 304 8.58 20.39 2.57
C PHE A 304 10.09 20.21 2.82
N ALA A 305 10.92 21.19 2.50
CA ALA A 305 12.36 21.12 2.73
C ALA A 305 12.72 21.05 4.22
N LEU A 306 12.03 21.80 5.07
CA LEU A 306 12.25 21.78 6.52
C LEU A 306 11.86 20.43 7.12
N VAL A 307 10.70 19.90 6.75
CA VAL A 307 10.25 18.56 7.21
C VAL A 307 11.20 17.49 6.69
N THR A 308 11.64 17.57 5.42
CA THR A 308 12.60 16.61 4.85
C THR A 308 13.94 16.64 5.60
N ALA A 309 14.46 17.83 5.91
CA ALA A 309 15.69 17.97 6.68
C ALA A 309 15.53 17.45 8.12
N GLY A 310 14.40 17.75 8.77
CA GLY A 310 14.07 17.23 10.09
C GLY A 310 14.00 15.71 10.11
N SER A 311 13.29 15.10 9.16
CA SER A 311 13.21 13.64 9.00
C SER A 311 14.56 13.02 8.68
N PHE A 312 15.39 13.66 7.86
CA PHE A 312 16.75 13.21 7.57
C PHE A 312 17.63 13.15 8.82
N ILE A 313 17.60 14.19 9.66
CA ILE A 313 18.35 14.22 10.92
C ILE A 313 17.78 13.19 11.91
N TYR A 314 16.44 13.13 12.01
CA TYR A 314 15.77 12.21 12.92
C TYR A 314 16.09 10.76 12.59
N TYR A 315 16.23 10.38 11.31
CA TYR A 315 16.57 9.03 10.89
C TYR A 315 17.87 8.49 11.52
N PHE A 316 18.86 9.34 11.79
CA PHE A 316 20.10 8.93 12.45
C PHE A 316 19.89 8.50 13.91
N ILE A 317 18.82 8.97 14.56
CA ILE A 317 18.55 8.68 15.96
C ILE A 317 18.21 7.19 16.14
N PRO A 318 17.09 6.65 15.62
CA PRO A 318 16.80 5.24 15.78
C PRO A 318 17.63 4.35 14.85
N GLY A 319 18.15 4.88 13.73
CA GLY A 319 18.88 4.09 12.73
C GLY A 319 20.37 3.86 13.06
N PHE A 320 21.00 4.75 13.81
CA PHE A 320 22.44 4.69 14.07
C PHE A 320 22.83 4.97 15.52
N LEU A 321 22.35 6.07 16.12
CA LEU A 321 22.79 6.51 17.44
C LEU A 321 22.17 5.71 18.59
N ALA A 322 20.89 5.35 18.47
CA ALA A 322 20.10 4.71 19.51
C ALA A 322 19.20 3.61 18.91
N GLN A 323 19.84 2.52 18.45
CA GLN A 323 19.18 1.43 17.72
C GLN A 323 18.06 0.73 18.51
N PHE A 324 18.11 0.77 19.84
CA PHE A 324 17.04 0.23 20.69
C PHE A 324 15.69 0.96 20.52
N LEU A 325 15.67 2.16 19.93
CA LEU A 325 14.44 2.88 19.58
C LEU A 325 13.77 2.31 18.31
N SER A 326 14.52 1.59 17.46
CA SER A 326 13.95 0.98 16.25
C SER A 326 12.99 -0.16 16.60
N VAL A 327 13.33 -0.99 17.59
CA VAL A 327 12.44 -2.00 18.15
C VAL A 327 12.33 -1.77 19.66
N PHE A 328 11.36 -0.97 20.08
CA PHE A 328 11.22 -0.55 21.47
C PHE A 328 10.49 -1.60 22.31
N ALA A 329 11.16 -2.74 22.53
CA ALA A 329 10.64 -3.88 23.27
C ALA A 329 10.91 -3.77 24.78
N PHE A 330 10.49 -2.67 25.42
CA PHE A 330 10.82 -2.38 26.83
C PHE A 330 10.46 -3.53 27.78
N ALA A 331 9.35 -4.25 27.52
CA ALA A 331 8.91 -5.39 28.32
C ALA A 331 9.95 -6.51 28.41
N THR A 332 10.77 -6.71 27.36
CA THR A 332 11.86 -7.70 27.38
C THR A 332 13.05 -7.22 28.22
N TRP A 333 13.21 -5.92 28.45
CA TRP A 333 14.25 -5.40 29.34
C TRP A 333 13.91 -5.60 30.82
N LEU A 334 12.62 -5.60 31.17
CA LEU A 334 12.18 -5.90 32.54
C LEU A 334 12.44 -7.36 32.93
N ALA A 335 12.36 -8.30 31.98
CA ALA A 335 12.54 -9.73 32.24
C ALA A 335 13.29 -10.44 31.10
N PRO A 336 14.58 -10.13 30.87
CA PRO A 336 15.31 -10.59 29.68
C PRO A 336 15.55 -12.10 29.63
N GLN A 337 15.52 -12.78 30.78
CA GLN A 337 15.74 -14.22 30.90
C GLN A 337 14.45 -15.04 30.88
N ASN A 338 13.29 -14.39 30.74
CA ASN A 338 12.00 -15.08 30.70
C ASN A 338 11.62 -15.40 29.25
N ALA A 339 11.63 -16.69 28.91
CA ALA A 339 11.29 -17.16 27.57
C ALA A 339 9.89 -16.71 27.11
N VAL A 340 8.89 -16.75 27.99
CA VAL A 340 7.51 -16.36 27.65
C VAL A 340 7.42 -14.87 27.34
N VAL A 341 8.11 -14.03 28.12
CA VAL A 341 8.15 -12.57 27.87
C VAL A 341 8.82 -12.27 26.54
N ASN A 342 9.93 -12.96 26.23
CA ASN A 342 10.63 -12.80 24.96
C ASN A 342 9.81 -13.32 23.76
N GLN A 343 9.07 -14.42 23.92
CA GLN A 343 8.20 -14.96 22.86
C GLN A 343 7.00 -14.05 22.57
N LEU A 344 6.41 -13.43 23.60
CA LEU A 344 5.24 -12.57 23.42
C LEU A 344 5.61 -11.13 23.03
N PHE A 345 6.59 -10.53 23.70
CA PHE A 345 6.92 -9.11 23.54
C PHE A 345 8.24 -8.85 22.80
N GLY A 346 9.00 -9.89 22.45
CA GLY A 346 10.21 -9.74 21.64
C GLY A 346 9.89 -9.32 20.21
N GLY A 347 10.69 -8.41 19.66
CA GLY A 347 10.49 -7.89 18.31
C GLY A 347 11.27 -8.59 17.20
N THR A 348 12.20 -9.49 17.53
CA THR A 348 12.98 -10.25 16.53
C THR A 348 12.47 -11.68 16.36
N THR A 349 12.31 -12.43 17.45
CA THR A 349 11.86 -13.83 17.44
C THR A 349 10.50 -14.05 18.12
N GLY A 350 9.89 -12.96 18.60
CA GLY A 350 8.59 -12.96 19.27
C GLY A 350 7.46 -12.38 18.43
N LEU A 351 6.27 -12.32 19.01
CA LEU A 351 5.06 -11.77 18.36
C LEU A 351 5.00 -10.23 18.36
N SER A 352 5.80 -9.56 19.20
CA SER A 352 5.76 -8.10 19.37
C SER A 352 4.35 -7.56 19.70
N LEU A 353 3.71 -8.09 20.76
CA LEU A 353 2.35 -7.69 21.17
C LEU A 353 2.17 -6.18 21.41
N LEU A 354 3.25 -5.48 21.78
CA LEU A 354 3.29 -4.02 21.91
C LEU A 354 4.28 -3.47 20.89
N PRO A 355 3.88 -3.30 19.61
CA PRO A 355 4.79 -2.94 18.53
C PRO A 355 5.07 -1.44 18.55
N ILE A 356 5.85 -0.99 19.54
CA ILE A 356 6.32 0.40 19.63
C ILE A 356 7.62 0.53 18.84
N THR A 357 7.64 1.46 17.91
CA THR A 357 8.83 1.82 17.14
C THR A 357 8.89 3.32 16.95
N PHE A 358 10.10 3.86 17.02
CA PHE A 358 10.40 5.25 16.69
C PHE A 358 11.09 5.36 15.32
N ASP A 359 11.15 4.27 14.58
CA ASP A 359 11.79 4.16 13.28
C ASP A 359 10.74 3.93 12.18
N TRP A 360 10.57 4.93 11.31
CA TRP A 360 9.63 4.84 10.20
C TRP A 360 9.92 3.68 9.25
N THR A 361 11.17 3.21 9.16
CA THR A 361 11.51 2.07 8.30
C THR A 361 10.94 0.75 8.82
N GLN A 362 10.72 0.60 10.12
CA GLN A 362 10.03 -0.57 10.69
C GLN A 362 8.54 -0.57 10.35
N ILE A 363 7.93 0.62 10.25
CA ILE A 363 6.51 0.77 9.90
C ILE A 363 6.31 0.57 8.40
N ALA A 364 7.05 1.32 7.58
CA ALA A 364 6.79 1.42 6.15
C ALA A 364 7.64 0.49 5.28
N GLY A 365 8.67 -0.16 5.83
CA GLY A 365 9.66 -0.90 5.04
C GLY A 365 9.15 -2.17 4.36
N TYR A 366 8.10 -2.81 4.90
CA TYR A 366 7.49 -4.01 4.32
C TYR A 366 6.08 -3.76 3.77
N VAL A 367 5.17 -3.21 4.59
CA VAL A 367 3.75 -3.00 4.20
C VAL A 367 3.54 -1.72 3.39
N GLY A 368 4.56 -0.84 3.32
CA GLY A 368 4.44 0.49 2.73
C GLY A 368 3.82 1.50 3.71
N SER A 369 3.52 2.71 3.21
CA SER A 369 2.98 3.77 4.05
C SER A 369 1.53 3.46 4.47
N PRO A 370 1.22 3.38 5.78
CA PRO A 370 -0.15 3.13 6.25
C PRO A 370 -1.06 4.36 6.06
N LEU A 371 -0.52 5.50 5.62
CA LEU A 371 -1.28 6.73 5.37
C LEU A 371 -2.04 6.71 4.04
N ILE A 372 -1.80 5.69 3.20
CA ILE A 372 -2.38 5.58 1.85
C ILE A 372 -3.69 4.77 1.86
N PRO A 373 -3.76 3.58 2.50
CA PRO A 373 -4.99 2.79 2.48
C PRO A 373 -6.10 3.41 3.35
N PRO A 374 -7.38 3.17 3.00
CA PRO A 374 -8.51 3.63 3.82
C PRO A 374 -8.55 2.91 5.17
N TRP A 375 -9.17 3.56 6.16
CA TRP A 375 -9.28 3.05 7.53
C TRP A 375 -9.86 1.63 7.62
N HIS A 376 -10.92 1.32 6.87
CA HIS A 376 -11.56 -0.01 6.91
C HIS A 376 -10.61 -1.13 6.47
N ALA A 377 -9.76 -0.87 5.47
CA ALA A 377 -8.75 -1.84 5.03
C ALA A 377 -7.69 -2.08 6.11
N ILE A 378 -7.30 -1.02 6.83
CA ILE A 378 -6.36 -1.10 7.95
C ILE A 378 -7.00 -1.89 9.11
N ALA A 379 -8.25 -1.57 9.46
CA ALA A 379 -8.99 -2.25 10.52
C ALA A 379 -9.19 -3.75 10.23
N ASN A 380 -9.59 -4.11 9.00
CA ASN A 380 -9.72 -5.50 8.58
C ASN A 380 -8.39 -6.27 8.68
N THR A 381 -7.29 -5.67 8.21
CA THR A 381 -5.95 -6.25 8.34
C THR A 381 -5.55 -6.44 9.81
N LEU A 382 -5.84 -5.44 10.66
CA LEU A 382 -5.56 -5.50 12.09
C LEU A 382 -6.34 -6.61 12.78
N ILE A 383 -7.62 -6.78 12.46
CA ILE A 383 -8.45 -7.89 12.97
C ILE A 383 -7.82 -9.23 12.57
N GLY A 384 -7.39 -9.39 11.32
CA GLY A 384 -6.70 -10.60 10.86
C GLY A 384 -5.39 -10.85 11.61
N VAL A 385 -4.58 -9.82 11.84
CA VAL A 385 -3.33 -9.92 12.63
C VAL A 385 -3.65 -10.35 14.08
N VAL A 386 -4.65 -9.74 14.72
CA VAL A 386 -5.02 -10.09 16.10
C VAL A 386 -5.58 -11.52 16.18
N ALA A 387 -6.50 -11.88 15.29
CA ALA A 387 -7.15 -13.19 15.33
C ALA A 387 -6.16 -14.33 15.01
N PHE A 388 -5.39 -14.21 13.93
CA PHE A 388 -4.57 -15.32 13.47
C PHE A 388 -3.16 -15.31 14.04
N TYR A 389 -2.50 -14.16 14.13
CA TYR A 389 -1.12 -14.08 14.60
C TYR A 389 -1.04 -13.89 16.11
N VAL A 390 -1.78 -12.94 16.69
CA VAL A 390 -1.73 -12.73 18.14
C VAL A 390 -2.40 -13.89 18.88
N VAL A 391 -3.67 -14.18 18.59
CA VAL A 391 -4.40 -15.24 19.29
C VAL A 391 -4.03 -16.62 18.73
N GLY A 392 -4.17 -16.83 17.42
CA GLY A 392 -3.94 -18.13 16.77
C GLY A 392 -2.54 -18.70 17.00
N CYS A 393 -1.47 -17.94 16.73
CA CYS A 393 -0.11 -18.43 16.97
C CYS A 393 0.16 -18.63 18.47
N THR A 394 -0.31 -17.76 19.36
CA THR A 394 -0.13 -17.93 20.82
C THR A 394 -0.76 -19.25 21.29
N VAL A 395 -2.00 -19.52 20.91
CA VAL A 395 -2.69 -20.76 21.29
C VAL A 395 -1.95 -21.99 20.75
N LEU A 396 -1.57 -21.98 19.46
CA LEU A 396 -0.87 -23.11 18.84
C LEU A 396 0.53 -23.34 19.41
N HIS A 397 1.26 -22.26 19.70
CA HIS A 397 2.62 -22.35 20.21
C HIS A 397 2.64 -22.93 21.62
N PHE A 398 1.75 -22.44 22.51
CA PHE A 398 1.67 -22.93 23.88
C PHE A 398 0.88 -24.23 24.04
N SER A 399 0.13 -24.67 23.02
CA SER A 399 -0.45 -26.02 23.00
C SER A 399 0.57 -27.11 22.67
N GLY A 400 1.81 -26.76 22.31
CA GLY A 400 2.85 -27.72 21.90
C GLY A 400 2.63 -28.30 20.50
N ALA A 401 1.80 -27.67 19.67
CA ALA A 401 1.54 -28.16 18.32
C ALA A 401 2.82 -28.06 17.46
N TRP A 402 3.08 -29.10 16.65
CA TRP A 402 4.24 -29.14 15.74
C TRP A 402 5.60 -28.95 16.41
N TYR A 403 5.76 -29.42 17.65
CA TYR A 403 7.01 -29.29 18.41
C TYR A 403 7.42 -27.82 18.64
N SER A 404 6.43 -26.92 18.70
CA SER A 404 6.60 -25.48 18.87
C SER A 404 7.46 -25.08 20.07
N GLU A 405 7.40 -25.83 21.18
CA GLU A 405 8.18 -25.55 22.39
C GLU A 405 9.71 -25.56 22.16
N PHE A 406 10.16 -26.35 21.18
CA PHE A 406 11.58 -26.47 20.85
C PHE A 406 12.03 -25.48 19.77
N LEU A 407 11.11 -24.66 19.25
CA LEU A 407 11.34 -23.74 18.14
C LEU A 407 11.09 -22.30 18.59
N PRO A 408 11.72 -21.31 17.94
CA PRO A 408 11.35 -19.91 18.15
C PRO A 408 9.89 -19.68 17.77
N MET A 409 9.24 -18.75 18.48
CA MET A 409 7.84 -18.38 18.22
C MET A 409 7.66 -17.85 16.80
N SER A 410 8.54 -16.93 16.40
CA SER A 410 8.56 -16.36 15.06
C SER A 410 9.96 -16.37 14.48
N ASP A 411 10.13 -17.06 13.35
CA ASP A 411 11.37 -17.06 12.57
C ASP A 411 11.12 -17.61 11.16
N SER A 412 11.86 -17.11 10.18
CA SER A 412 11.80 -17.56 8.78
C SER A 412 12.74 -18.74 8.47
N SER A 413 13.58 -19.15 9.41
CA SER A 413 14.52 -20.25 9.21
C SER A 413 13.85 -21.62 9.29
N THR A 414 14.51 -22.61 8.69
CA THR A 414 14.11 -24.02 8.75
C THR A 414 15.07 -24.82 9.62
N TYR A 415 14.51 -25.74 10.39
CA TYR A 415 15.22 -26.49 11.42
C TYR A 415 15.17 -28.00 11.18
N ASP A 416 16.21 -28.71 11.63
CA ASP A 416 16.19 -30.17 11.77
C ASP A 416 15.72 -30.59 13.17
N ASN A 417 15.61 -31.89 13.40
CA ASN A 417 15.18 -32.49 14.67
C ASN A 417 16.10 -32.18 15.86
N THR A 418 17.29 -31.62 15.62
CA THR A 418 18.21 -31.19 16.68
C THR A 418 18.11 -29.69 16.98
N GLY A 419 17.23 -28.96 16.27
CA GLY A 419 17.12 -27.51 16.36
C GLY A 419 18.26 -26.77 15.63
N ALA A 420 19.06 -27.48 14.82
CA ALA A 420 20.06 -26.88 13.96
C ALA A 420 19.45 -26.46 12.62
N SER A 421 20.12 -25.55 11.89
CA SER A 421 19.69 -25.14 10.55
C SER A 421 19.61 -26.35 9.62
N TYR A 422 18.49 -26.49 8.91
CA TYR A 422 18.23 -27.65 8.06
C TYR A 422 19.16 -27.70 6.84
N ASN A 423 19.85 -28.83 6.63
CA ASN A 423 20.75 -29.00 5.49
C ASN A 423 20.04 -29.67 4.29
N THR A 424 19.67 -28.86 3.29
CA THR A 424 18.95 -29.32 2.09
C THR A 424 19.78 -30.26 1.21
N SER A 425 21.11 -30.09 1.14
CA SER A 425 21.97 -30.95 0.31
C SER A 425 22.02 -32.41 0.77
N ARG A 426 21.64 -32.70 2.03
CA ARG A 426 21.58 -34.08 2.54
C ARG A 426 20.37 -34.88 2.05
N VAL A 427 19.33 -34.19 1.60
CA VAL A 427 18.05 -34.81 1.21
C VAL A 427 17.76 -34.68 -0.29
N LEU A 428 18.69 -34.13 -1.05
CA LEU A 428 18.57 -33.96 -2.50
C LEU A 428 19.53 -34.92 -3.22
N ASN A 429 19.05 -35.54 -4.28
CA ASN A 429 19.86 -36.29 -5.23
C ASN A 429 20.71 -35.35 -6.11
N ALA A 430 21.64 -35.90 -6.90
CA ALA A 430 22.49 -35.13 -7.81
C ALA A 430 21.71 -34.39 -8.91
N ASP A 431 20.49 -34.83 -9.21
CA ASP A 431 19.53 -34.20 -10.12
C ASP A 431 18.57 -33.23 -9.41
N PHE A 432 18.79 -32.92 -8.13
CA PHE A 432 17.96 -32.07 -7.26
C PHE A 432 16.54 -32.61 -7.01
N THR A 433 16.29 -33.91 -7.24
CA THR A 433 15.07 -34.56 -6.78
C THR A 433 15.18 -34.93 -5.30
N LEU A 434 14.03 -35.03 -4.62
CA LEU A 434 13.98 -35.43 -3.21
C LEU A 434 14.42 -36.89 -3.05
N ASN A 435 15.43 -37.13 -2.21
CA ASN A 435 15.81 -38.46 -1.77
C ASN A 435 15.03 -38.82 -0.51
N GLU A 436 13.95 -39.59 -0.68
CA GLU A 436 13.08 -39.98 0.43
C GLU A 436 13.78 -40.79 1.53
N GLU A 437 14.71 -41.68 1.16
CA GLU A 437 15.43 -42.50 2.13
C GLU A 437 16.37 -41.63 2.99
N ALA A 438 17.10 -40.73 2.35
CA ALA A 438 17.98 -39.79 3.03
C ALA A 438 17.18 -38.82 3.91
N TYR A 439 16.02 -38.36 3.47
CA TYR A 439 15.10 -37.55 4.25
C TYR A 439 14.62 -38.26 5.52
N LYS A 440 14.10 -39.49 5.39
CA LYS A 440 13.64 -40.31 6.52
C LYS A 440 14.76 -40.62 7.51
N LYS A 441 16.01 -40.76 7.02
CA LYS A 441 17.20 -41.01 7.85
C LYS A 441 17.75 -39.76 8.53
N TYR A 442 17.65 -38.59 7.90
CA TYR A 442 18.17 -37.34 8.42
C TYR A 442 17.20 -36.70 9.42
N SER A 443 16.12 -36.11 8.94
CA SER A 443 15.12 -35.42 9.77
C SER A 443 13.95 -34.95 8.91
N PRO A 444 12.72 -34.92 9.47
CA PRO A 444 11.67 -34.03 8.98
C PRO A 444 12.08 -32.55 9.04
N LEU A 445 11.43 -31.73 8.23
CA LEU A 445 11.61 -30.27 8.25
C LEU A 445 10.76 -29.65 9.37
N PHE A 446 11.36 -28.81 10.20
CA PHE A 446 10.68 -28.06 11.26
C PHE A 446 10.68 -26.56 10.96
N ILE A 447 9.56 -25.90 11.23
CA ILE A 447 9.36 -24.46 10.99
C ILE A 447 8.66 -23.83 12.20
N SER A 448 8.91 -22.54 12.43
CA SER A 448 8.29 -21.79 13.52
C SER A 448 6.76 -21.74 13.41
N THR A 449 6.08 -21.48 14.53
CA THR A 449 4.61 -21.44 14.57
C THR A 449 4.04 -20.34 13.67
N THR A 450 4.64 -19.15 13.66
CA THR A 450 4.19 -18.06 12.78
C THR A 450 4.44 -18.38 11.31
N PHE A 451 5.54 -19.08 10.99
CA PHE A 451 5.83 -19.46 9.61
C PHE A 451 4.85 -20.51 9.08
N ALA A 452 4.54 -21.52 9.89
CA ALA A 452 3.50 -22.52 9.57
C ALA A 452 2.12 -21.86 9.37
N MET A 453 1.74 -20.95 10.27
CA MET A 453 0.50 -20.19 10.16
C MET A 453 0.46 -19.32 8.91
N SER A 454 1.56 -18.65 8.56
CA SER A 454 1.66 -17.85 7.35
C SER A 454 1.41 -18.67 6.09
N TYR A 455 1.94 -19.89 6.01
CA TYR A 455 1.66 -20.81 4.90
C TYR A 455 0.19 -21.23 4.85
N GLY A 456 -0.37 -21.63 5.99
CA GLY A 456 -1.79 -22.04 6.09
C GLY A 456 -2.74 -20.93 5.65
N LEU A 457 -2.51 -19.71 6.14
CA LEU A 457 -3.29 -18.53 5.77
C LEU A 457 -3.12 -18.15 4.30
N SER A 458 -1.92 -18.33 3.73
CA SER A 458 -1.69 -18.06 2.29
C SER A 458 -2.55 -18.98 1.41
N PHE A 459 -2.65 -20.27 1.74
CA PHE A 459 -3.54 -21.20 1.03
C PHE A 459 -5.02 -20.85 1.25
N ALA A 460 -5.38 -20.52 2.49
CA ALA A 460 -6.75 -20.13 2.83
C ALA A 460 -7.17 -18.83 2.12
N ALA A 461 -6.26 -17.86 1.97
CA ALA A 461 -6.51 -16.59 1.31
C ALA A 461 -6.86 -16.77 -0.17
N ILE A 462 -6.17 -17.67 -0.89
CA ILE A 462 -6.47 -17.96 -2.31
C ILE A 462 -7.89 -18.53 -2.44
N ALA A 463 -8.23 -19.53 -1.62
CA ALA A 463 -9.56 -20.14 -1.63
C ALA A 463 -10.64 -19.12 -1.22
N SER A 464 -10.38 -18.34 -0.16
CA SER A 464 -11.25 -17.28 0.34
C SER A 464 -11.50 -16.22 -0.72
N LEU A 465 -10.48 -15.78 -1.46
CA LEU A 465 -10.62 -14.79 -2.53
C LEU A 465 -11.62 -15.27 -3.61
N ILE A 466 -11.49 -16.52 -4.06
CA ILE A 466 -12.38 -17.09 -5.08
C ILE A 466 -13.82 -17.17 -4.55
N VAL A 467 -14.00 -17.73 -3.34
CA VAL A 467 -15.33 -17.92 -2.73
C VAL A 467 -15.98 -16.57 -2.43
N TYR A 468 -15.25 -15.64 -1.83
CA TYR A 468 -15.72 -14.30 -1.50
C TYR A 468 -16.12 -13.53 -2.76
N THR A 469 -15.28 -13.56 -3.80
CA THR A 469 -15.58 -12.89 -5.08
C THR A 469 -16.82 -13.48 -5.75
N PHE A 470 -17.01 -14.80 -5.69
CA PHE A 470 -18.21 -15.44 -6.22
C PHE A 470 -19.46 -15.11 -5.40
N LEU A 471 -19.37 -15.06 -4.08
CA LEU A 471 -20.52 -14.79 -3.21
C LEU A 471 -20.96 -13.32 -3.23
N HIS A 472 -20.04 -12.37 -3.32
CA HIS A 472 -20.37 -10.95 -3.23
C HIS A 472 -20.38 -10.30 -4.62
N ASN A 473 -19.37 -10.55 -5.45
CA ASN A 473 -19.16 -9.79 -6.68
C ASN A 473 -19.75 -10.45 -7.93
N ARG A 474 -20.34 -11.66 -7.86
CA ARG A 474 -20.84 -12.36 -9.08
C ARG A 474 -21.83 -11.56 -9.89
N LYS A 475 -22.77 -10.86 -9.23
CA LYS A 475 -23.82 -10.09 -9.92
C LYS A 475 -23.20 -8.87 -10.61
N GLN A 476 -22.29 -8.18 -9.92
CA GLN A 476 -21.59 -7.01 -10.45
C GLN A 476 -20.67 -7.40 -11.62
N ILE A 477 -19.89 -8.47 -11.49
CA ILE A 477 -19.03 -9.00 -12.55
C ILE A 477 -19.86 -9.39 -13.77
N TRP A 478 -20.98 -10.09 -13.58
CA TRP A 478 -21.86 -10.48 -14.68
C TRP A 478 -22.51 -9.27 -15.36
N ARG A 479 -22.95 -8.28 -14.57
CA ARG A 479 -23.49 -7.00 -15.06
C ARG A 479 -22.45 -6.22 -15.84
N GLN A 480 -21.23 -6.07 -15.33
CA GLN A 480 -20.13 -5.39 -16.02
C GLN A 480 -19.68 -6.14 -17.26
N TYR A 481 -19.63 -7.48 -17.23
CA TYR A 481 -19.32 -8.27 -18.42
C TYR A 481 -20.33 -7.99 -19.54
N ARG A 482 -21.63 -8.01 -19.22
CA ARG A 482 -22.72 -7.73 -20.16
C ARG A 482 -22.77 -6.27 -20.61
N ASN A 483 -22.50 -5.33 -19.70
CA ASN A 483 -22.62 -3.89 -19.93
C ASN A 483 -21.29 -3.22 -20.30
N SER A 484 -20.20 -3.97 -20.46
CA SER A 484 -18.86 -3.46 -20.76
C SER A 484 -18.77 -2.61 -22.04
N SER A 485 -19.83 -2.61 -22.87
CA SER A 485 -19.96 -1.78 -24.07
C SER A 485 -20.93 -0.60 -23.94
N THR A 486 -21.69 -0.50 -22.84
CA THR A 486 -22.87 0.38 -22.72
C THR A 486 -22.88 1.18 -21.41
N GLU A 487 -21.93 0.94 -20.50
CA GLU A 487 -21.85 1.62 -19.21
C GLU A 487 -21.54 3.13 -19.38
N LYS A 488 -22.12 3.95 -18.50
CA LYS A 488 -21.99 5.41 -18.55
C LYS A 488 -20.56 5.79 -18.18
N GLU A 489 -19.89 6.45 -19.12
CA GLU A 489 -18.49 6.83 -18.96
C GLU A 489 -18.31 7.92 -17.90
N ASP A 490 -17.29 7.74 -17.07
CA ASP A 490 -16.80 8.74 -16.14
C ASP A 490 -16.27 9.99 -16.88
N ILE A 491 -16.23 11.12 -16.18
CA ILE A 491 -15.69 12.37 -16.71
C ILE A 491 -14.23 12.20 -17.18
N HIS A 492 -13.40 11.46 -16.43
CA HIS A 492 -12.00 11.25 -16.79
C HIS A 492 -11.86 10.39 -18.05
N MET A 493 -12.70 9.37 -18.23
CA MET A 493 -12.73 8.58 -19.47
C MET A 493 -13.20 9.41 -20.67
N LYS A 494 -14.20 10.28 -20.50
CA LYS A 494 -14.62 11.23 -21.56
C LYS A 494 -13.49 12.17 -21.97
N LEU A 495 -12.71 12.66 -21.01
CA LEU A 495 -11.54 13.51 -21.29
C LEU A 495 -10.44 12.73 -22.02
N MET A 496 -10.28 11.45 -21.74
CA MET A 496 -9.28 10.58 -22.38
C MET A 496 -9.62 10.19 -23.82
N LYS A 497 -10.91 10.13 -24.19
CA LYS A 497 -11.37 9.74 -25.55
C LYS A 497 -10.78 10.54 -26.70
N LYS A 498 -10.33 11.77 -26.46
CA LYS A 498 -9.66 12.57 -27.50
C LYS A 498 -8.28 12.03 -27.88
N TYR A 499 -7.71 11.12 -27.07
CA TYR A 499 -6.44 10.47 -27.31
C TYR A 499 -6.63 9.10 -27.94
N LYS A 500 -5.80 8.79 -28.94
CA LYS A 500 -5.78 7.47 -29.55
C LYS A 500 -5.23 6.45 -28.55
N GLU A 501 -6.03 5.42 -28.26
CA GLU A 501 -5.62 4.33 -27.38
C GLU A 501 -4.55 3.44 -28.02
N ALA A 502 -3.73 2.80 -27.17
CA ALA A 502 -2.83 1.74 -27.61
C ALA A 502 -3.64 0.56 -28.17
N PRO A 503 -3.27 -0.01 -29.34
CA PRO A 503 -3.97 -1.17 -29.89
C PRO A 503 -3.85 -2.42 -29.00
N ASP A 504 -4.90 -3.23 -28.92
CA ASP A 504 -4.91 -4.44 -28.09
C ASP A 504 -3.83 -5.46 -28.49
N TRP A 505 -3.45 -5.50 -29.77
CA TRP A 505 -2.42 -6.41 -30.26
C TRP A 505 -1.03 -6.14 -29.68
N TRP A 506 -0.74 -4.93 -29.18
CA TRP A 506 0.51 -4.66 -28.46
C TRP A 506 0.58 -5.47 -27.16
N TYR A 507 -0.53 -5.55 -26.43
CA TYR A 507 -0.62 -6.33 -25.20
C TYR A 507 -0.69 -7.83 -25.47
N MET A 508 -1.41 -8.25 -26.52
CA MET A 508 -1.41 -9.66 -26.94
C MET A 508 -0.03 -10.11 -27.42
N GLY A 509 0.72 -9.24 -28.10
CA GLY A 509 2.09 -9.51 -28.53
C GLY A 509 3.04 -9.68 -27.34
N LEU A 510 2.91 -8.85 -26.29
CA LEU A 510 3.65 -9.02 -25.04
C LEU A 510 3.29 -10.32 -24.33
N PHE A 511 1.99 -10.66 -24.30
CA PHE A 511 1.51 -11.90 -23.69
C PHE A 511 2.05 -13.15 -24.42
N GLY A 512 2.08 -13.14 -25.76
CA GLY A 512 2.56 -14.26 -26.57
C GLY A 512 4.09 -14.37 -26.69
N LEU A 513 4.85 -13.39 -26.21
CA LEU A 513 6.32 -13.43 -26.16
C LEU A 513 6.81 -14.31 -25.00
N VAL A 514 5.97 -14.47 -23.97
CA VAL A 514 6.17 -15.36 -22.82
C VAL A 514 5.85 -16.79 -23.21
#